data_AF-A0A136WHF6-F1
#
_entry.id   AF-A0A136WHF6-F1
#
_cell.length_a   1.000
_cell.length_b   1.000
_cell.length_c   1.000
_cell.angle_alpha   90.00
_cell.angle_beta   90.00
_cell.angle_gamma   90.00
#
_symmetry.space_group_name_H-M   'P 1'
#
loop_
_entity.id
_entity.type
_entity.pdbx_description
1 polymer ?
#
loop_
_entity_poly.entity_id
_entity_poly.type
_entity_poly.pdbx_seq_one_letter_code
_entity_poly.pdbx_strand_id
1 'polypeptide(L)'
;MGKRKFYKNDRAIRLRDYNYSQQLPLLDLNAFPLIDDFQITLIESGSLGMHLYYFSNSLNRMIASFPWWDKAEKDISIMCISDIPLGTLRNPFDDCEQSWQILIWEKRDYVYIMQGDDPCCTEFSIWFRVQKEKYLAEWEKLLTKFH
;
A
#
# COMPACT_ATOMS: atom_id res chain seq x y z
N MET A 1 11.16 1.05 -21.01
CA MET A 1 9.97 0.41 -20.41
C MET A 1 8.85 1.43 -20.39
N GLY A 2 7.71 1.16 -21.02
CA GLY A 2 6.55 2.08 -20.97
C GLY A 2 6.12 2.29 -19.52
N LYS A 3 5.78 3.53 -19.15
CA LYS A 3 5.25 3.86 -17.81
C LYS A 3 4.05 2.96 -17.52
N ARG A 4 4.22 1.96 -16.66
CA ARG A 4 3.10 1.11 -16.22
C ARG A 4 2.12 2.01 -15.48
N LYS A 5 0.86 2.03 -15.93
CA LYS A 5 -0.17 2.89 -15.31
C LYS A 5 -0.53 2.33 -13.94
N PHE A 6 -0.72 3.22 -12.98
CA PHE A 6 -1.34 2.85 -11.72
C PHE A 6 -2.77 2.37 -11.95
N TYR A 7 -3.16 1.35 -11.19
CA TYR A 7 -4.55 1.01 -10.94
C TYR A 7 -5.24 2.23 -10.33
N LYS A 8 -6.48 2.49 -10.74
CA LYS A 8 -7.40 3.42 -10.08
C LYS A 8 -8.77 2.79 -10.15
N ASN A 9 -9.52 2.89 -9.06
CA ASN A 9 -10.90 2.42 -9.02
C ASN A 9 -11.79 3.41 -9.80
N ASP A 10 -12.88 2.92 -10.39
CA ASP A 10 -13.84 3.77 -11.13
C ASP A 10 -14.49 4.85 -10.25
N ARG A 11 -14.51 4.62 -8.93
CA ARG A 11 -14.92 5.59 -7.92
C ARG A 11 -13.86 5.69 -6.82
N ALA A 12 -13.63 6.91 -6.34
CA ALA A 12 -12.81 7.12 -5.16
C ALA A 12 -13.61 6.82 -3.88
N ILE A 13 -12.91 6.40 -2.82
CA ILE A 13 -13.45 6.48 -1.45
C ILE A 13 -13.32 7.92 -0.99
N ARG A 14 -14.40 8.47 -0.44
CA ARG A 14 -14.43 9.79 0.19
C ARG A 14 -14.72 9.65 1.66
N LEU A 15 -13.76 10.05 2.49
CA LEU A 15 -13.90 10.19 3.93
C LEU A 15 -14.44 11.59 4.24
N ARG A 16 -15.08 11.76 5.40
CA ARG A 16 -15.60 13.06 5.81
C ARG A 16 -14.50 14.03 6.20
N ASP A 17 -13.45 13.51 6.83
CA ASP A 17 -12.29 14.24 7.35
C ASP A 17 -11.08 13.29 7.45
N TYR A 18 -9.93 13.80 7.87
CA TYR A 18 -8.69 13.05 8.02
C TYR A 18 -8.57 12.32 9.38
N ASN A 19 -9.65 12.22 10.17
CA ASN A 19 -9.63 11.41 11.39
C ASN A 19 -9.82 9.93 11.07
N TYR A 20 -8.79 9.32 10.48
CA TYR A 20 -8.85 7.94 9.96
C TYR A 20 -9.29 6.91 11.00
N SER A 21 -8.89 7.10 12.27
CA SER A 21 -9.30 6.23 13.40
C SER A 21 -10.81 6.12 13.60
N GLN A 22 -11.55 7.16 13.18
CA GLN A 22 -13.01 7.25 13.24
C GLN A 22 -13.67 6.98 11.89
N GLN A 23 -13.03 7.37 10.78
CA GLN A 23 -13.61 7.23 9.43
C GLN A 23 -13.49 5.80 8.88
N LEU A 24 -12.32 5.14 9.02
CA LEU A 24 -12.10 3.81 8.45
C LEU A 24 -13.08 2.74 8.99
N PRO A 25 -13.47 2.73 10.30
CA PRO A 25 -14.49 1.83 10.80
C PRO A 25 -15.89 1.98 10.17
N LEU A 26 -16.18 3.09 9.49
CA LEU A 26 -17.47 3.38 8.86
C LEU A 26 -17.55 2.89 7.41
N LEU A 27 -16.42 2.46 6.82
CA LEU A 27 -16.37 1.99 5.45
C LEU A 27 -17.05 0.62 5.29
N ASP A 28 -17.71 0.41 4.15
CA ASP A 28 -18.11 -0.93 3.73
C ASP A 28 -16.89 -1.70 3.23
N LEU A 29 -16.27 -2.47 4.14
CA LEU A 29 -15.08 -3.26 3.83
C LEU A 29 -15.33 -4.39 2.81
N ASN A 30 -16.59 -4.78 2.56
CA ASN A 30 -16.91 -5.78 1.53
C ASN A 30 -16.87 -5.18 0.12
N ALA A 31 -17.00 -3.87 -0.01
CA ALA A 31 -16.90 -3.18 -1.29
C ALA A 31 -15.47 -3.13 -1.83
N PHE A 32 -14.45 -3.37 -0.99
CA PHE A 32 -13.04 -3.36 -1.39
C PHE A 32 -12.76 -4.50 -2.36
N PRO A 33 -12.29 -4.20 -3.59
CA PRO A 33 -11.94 -5.24 -4.56
C PRO A 33 -10.81 -6.09 -3.98
N LEU A 34 -10.97 -7.40 -4.09
CA LEU A 34 -9.94 -8.35 -3.69
C LEU A 34 -8.89 -8.43 -4.79
N ILE A 35 -7.63 -8.23 -4.44
CA ILE A 35 -6.47 -8.58 -5.26
C ILE A 35 -5.89 -9.86 -4.69
N ASP A 36 -6.10 -10.97 -5.40
CA ASP A 36 -5.68 -12.31 -5.00
C ASP A 36 -4.20 -12.60 -5.35
N ASP A 37 -3.69 -11.93 -6.37
CA ASP A 37 -2.35 -12.12 -6.91
C ASP A 37 -1.37 -10.99 -6.53
N PHE A 38 -1.55 -10.43 -5.33
CA PHE A 38 -0.70 -9.38 -4.77
C PHE A 38 0.79 -9.75 -4.77
N GLN A 39 1.63 -8.82 -5.18
CA GLN A 39 3.08 -8.94 -5.19
C GLN A 39 3.74 -7.64 -4.75
N ILE A 40 4.90 -7.75 -4.12
CA ILE A 40 5.79 -6.61 -3.89
C ILE A 40 6.94 -6.67 -4.88
N THR A 41 7.20 -5.55 -5.52
CA THR A 41 8.29 -5.42 -6.50
C THR A 41 9.13 -4.20 -6.19
N LEU A 42 10.45 -4.35 -6.35
CA LEU A 42 11.41 -3.25 -6.29
C LEU A 42 11.83 -2.88 -7.71
N ILE A 43 11.80 -1.60 -8.03
CA ILE A 43 12.15 -1.10 -9.37
C ILE A 43 13.22 -0.01 -9.22
N GLU A 44 14.32 -0.16 -9.95
CA GLU A 44 15.42 0.78 -9.99
C GLU A 44 14.99 2.15 -10.52
N SER A 45 15.40 3.21 -9.82
CA SER A 45 15.06 4.62 -10.09
C SER A 45 16.32 5.51 -10.12
N GLY A 46 17.37 5.03 -10.79
CA GLY A 46 18.60 5.80 -11.00
C GLY A 46 19.29 6.17 -9.67
N SER A 47 19.55 7.47 -9.46
CA SER A 47 20.24 7.93 -8.24
C SER A 47 19.46 7.73 -6.95
N LEU A 48 18.15 7.48 -7.05
CA LEU A 48 17.27 7.24 -5.91
C LEU A 48 17.24 5.77 -5.49
N GLY A 49 17.98 4.87 -6.16
CA GLY A 49 18.00 3.44 -5.81
C GLY A 49 16.70 2.73 -6.17
N MET A 50 16.35 1.66 -5.46
CA MET A 50 15.11 0.92 -5.73
C MET A 50 13.94 1.54 -4.97
N HIS A 51 12.78 1.60 -5.63
CA HIS A 51 11.52 2.01 -5.02
C HIS A 51 10.56 0.82 -4.93
N LEU A 52 9.75 0.82 -3.87
CA LEU A 52 8.78 -0.23 -3.59
C LEU A 52 7.43 0.04 -4.25
N TYR A 53 6.94 -0.98 -4.97
CA TYR A 53 5.64 -0.99 -5.61
C TYR A 53 4.86 -2.23 -5.22
N TYR A 54 3.56 -2.05 -4.99
CA TYR A 54 2.60 -3.14 -4.99
C TYR A 54 2.14 -3.38 -6.43
N PHE A 55 2.07 -4.66 -6.82
CA PHE A 55 1.76 -5.07 -8.18
C PHE A 55 0.72 -6.19 -8.18
N SER A 56 -0.10 -6.21 -9.22
CA SER A 56 -0.99 -7.33 -9.56
C SER A 56 -0.71 -7.77 -11.00
N ASN A 57 -0.46 -9.06 -11.18
CA ASN A 57 -0.13 -9.65 -12.48
C ASN A 57 -1.37 -9.79 -13.38
N SER A 58 -2.51 -10.14 -12.80
CA SER A 58 -3.82 -10.28 -13.43
C SER A 58 -4.31 -8.94 -13.98
N LEU A 59 -4.05 -7.84 -13.25
CA LEU A 59 -4.30 -6.48 -13.72
C LEU A 59 -3.17 -5.92 -14.59
N ASN A 60 -2.00 -6.55 -14.57
CA ASN A 60 -0.75 -6.09 -15.19
C ASN A 60 -0.43 -4.61 -14.86
N ARG A 61 -0.60 -4.23 -13.60
CA ARG A 61 -0.52 -2.83 -13.13
C ARG A 61 0.10 -2.72 -11.75
N MET A 62 0.72 -1.56 -11.50
CA MET A 62 1.04 -1.12 -10.14
C MET A 62 -0.27 -0.77 -9.44
N ILE A 63 -0.50 -1.36 -8.28
CA ILE A 63 -1.75 -1.18 -7.52
C ILE A 63 -1.57 -0.24 -6.33
N ALA A 64 -0.34 -0.01 -5.88
CA ALA A 64 0.05 1.05 -4.95
C ALA A 64 1.58 1.23 -5.01
N SER A 65 2.12 2.27 -4.40
CA SER A 65 3.57 2.53 -4.38
C SER A 65 3.98 3.32 -3.16
N PHE A 66 5.26 3.27 -2.80
CA PHE A 66 5.88 4.16 -1.82
C PHE A 66 6.86 5.07 -2.54
N PRO A 67 6.39 6.19 -3.13
CA PRO A 67 7.20 6.99 -4.04
C PRO A 67 8.38 7.68 -3.36
N TRP A 68 8.29 7.90 -2.04
CA TRP A 68 9.31 8.58 -1.23
C TRP A 68 10.23 7.63 -0.46
N TRP A 69 10.04 6.31 -0.62
CA TRP A 69 10.98 5.31 -0.09
C TRP A 69 12.15 5.17 -1.06
N ASP A 70 13.03 6.17 -1.07
CA ASP A 70 14.27 6.16 -1.84
C ASP A 70 15.24 5.14 -1.25
N LYS A 71 15.91 4.37 -2.10
CA LYS A 71 16.84 3.30 -1.70
C LYS A 71 16.18 2.32 -0.76
N ALA A 72 14.92 1.96 -1.02
CA ALA A 72 14.12 1.07 -0.20
C ALA A 72 14.85 -0.24 0.12
N GLU A 73 15.72 -0.72 -0.79
CA GLU A 73 16.54 -1.91 -0.55
C GLU A 73 17.43 -1.82 0.71
N LYS A 74 17.88 -0.61 1.08
CA LYS A 74 18.70 -0.38 2.26
C LYS A 74 17.86 -0.40 3.52
N ASP A 75 16.70 0.24 3.49
CA ASP A 75 15.78 0.26 4.63
C ASP A 75 15.28 -1.16 4.89
N ILE A 76 14.87 -1.88 3.84
CA ILE A 76 14.45 -3.28 3.92
C ILE A 76 15.54 -4.17 4.53
N SER A 77 16.83 -3.94 4.25
CA SER A 77 17.92 -4.77 4.78
C SER A 77 18.10 -4.69 6.30
N ILE A 78 17.49 -3.71 6.95
CA ILE A 78 17.54 -3.53 8.41
C ILE A 78 16.16 -3.66 9.08
N MET A 79 15.09 -3.80 8.29
CA MET A 79 13.72 -3.98 8.79
C MET A 79 13.52 -5.41 9.30
N CYS A 80 12.70 -5.59 10.31
CA CYS A 80 12.14 -6.89 10.66
C CYS A 80 10.64 -6.94 10.40
N ILE A 81 10.01 -8.09 10.66
CA ILE A 81 8.59 -8.28 10.36
C ILE A 81 7.67 -7.28 11.10
N SER A 82 8.08 -6.75 12.26
CA SER A 82 7.31 -5.74 12.98
C SER A 82 7.41 -4.34 12.37
N ASP A 83 8.36 -4.11 11.46
CA ASP A 83 8.58 -2.81 10.82
C ASP A 83 7.78 -2.68 9.51
N ILE A 84 7.18 -3.77 9.02
CA ILE A 84 6.42 -3.72 7.76
C ILE A 84 5.20 -2.78 7.91
N PRO A 85 4.80 -2.08 6.84
CA PRO A 85 3.64 -1.19 6.83
C PRO A 85 2.30 -1.88 7.17
N LEU A 86 1.96 -2.01 8.44
CA LEU A 86 0.74 -2.68 8.86
C LEU A 86 0.17 -2.09 10.14
N GLY A 87 -0.92 -1.34 10.01
CA GLY A 87 -1.68 -0.85 11.16
C GLY A 87 -2.93 -1.66 11.46
N THR A 88 -3.73 -1.15 12.39
CA THR A 88 -5.06 -1.68 12.72
C THR A 88 -6.15 -0.73 12.24
N LEU A 89 -7.39 -1.21 12.14
CA LEU A 89 -8.53 -0.38 11.70
C LEU A 89 -8.70 0.96 12.47
N ARG A 90 -8.24 1.04 13.73
CA ARG A 90 -8.29 2.27 14.54
C ARG A 90 -6.96 3.03 14.62
N ASN A 91 -5.88 2.41 14.17
CA ASN A 91 -4.55 2.99 14.12
C ASN A 91 -3.87 2.48 12.85
N PRO A 92 -4.28 2.97 11.67
CA PRO A 92 -3.72 2.51 10.41
C PRO A 92 -2.24 2.91 10.34
N PHE A 93 -1.47 2.15 9.56
CA PHE A 93 -0.21 2.67 9.06
C PHE A 93 -0.55 3.81 8.12
N ASP A 94 0.04 4.97 8.36
CA ASP A 94 -0.21 6.21 7.65
C ASP A 94 1.14 6.79 7.25
N ASP A 95 1.42 6.74 5.95
CA ASP A 95 2.59 7.38 5.36
C ASP A 95 2.09 8.50 4.44
N CYS A 96 2.41 9.72 4.83
CA CYS A 96 1.83 10.94 4.31
C CYS A 96 2.97 11.87 3.90
N GLU A 97 3.09 12.10 2.59
CA GLU A 97 4.16 12.87 1.99
C GLU A 97 3.60 13.96 1.07
N GLN A 98 4.48 14.78 0.49
CA GLN A 98 4.07 15.82 -0.45
C GLN A 98 3.38 15.18 -1.67
N SER A 99 2.12 15.55 -1.88
CA SER A 99 1.27 15.09 -2.99
C SER A 99 1.07 13.57 -3.08
N TRP A 100 1.09 12.88 -1.93
CA TRP A 100 0.82 11.43 -1.86
C TRP A 100 0.53 10.99 -0.43
N GLN A 101 -0.38 10.03 -0.26
CA GLN A 101 -0.58 9.37 1.02
C GLN A 101 -1.06 7.93 0.83
N ILE A 102 -0.64 7.03 1.72
CA ILE A 102 -1.15 5.67 1.80
C ILE A 102 -1.61 5.34 3.23
N LEU A 103 -2.75 4.67 3.32
CA LEU A 103 -3.28 4.08 4.54
C LEU A 103 -3.29 2.57 4.41
N ILE A 104 -2.73 1.86 5.38
CA ILE A 104 -2.69 0.39 5.42
C ILE A 104 -3.15 -0.12 6.77
N TRP A 105 -4.13 -1.01 6.80
CA TRP A 105 -4.60 -1.61 8.02
C TRP A 105 -5.11 -3.03 7.85
N GLU A 106 -5.04 -3.82 8.91
CA GLU A 106 -5.68 -5.14 8.95
C GLU A 106 -7.07 -5.12 9.59
N LYS A 107 -7.90 -6.03 9.10
CA LYS A 107 -9.13 -6.44 9.78
C LYS A 107 -9.48 -7.88 9.39
N ARG A 108 -9.57 -8.77 10.40
CA ARG A 108 -9.78 -10.22 10.20
C ARG A 108 -8.68 -10.78 9.30
N ASP A 109 -9.06 -11.45 8.21
CA ASP A 109 -8.15 -12.17 7.31
C ASP A 109 -7.65 -11.31 6.13
N TYR A 110 -7.89 -10.00 6.17
CA TYR A 110 -7.53 -9.09 5.08
C TYR A 110 -6.71 -7.91 5.57
N VAL A 111 -5.83 -7.45 4.67
CA VAL A 111 -5.15 -6.15 4.75
C VAL A 111 -5.79 -5.25 3.70
N TYR A 112 -6.12 -4.04 4.11
CA TYR A 112 -6.78 -3.02 3.31
C TYR A 112 -5.77 -1.91 3.03
N ILE A 113 -5.76 -1.46 1.78
CA ILE A 113 -4.86 -0.43 1.29
C ILE A 113 -5.70 0.66 0.63
N MET A 114 -5.44 1.91 0.98
CA MET A 114 -5.97 3.09 0.30
C MET A 114 -4.82 4.03 -0.05
N GLN A 115 -4.76 4.53 -1.27
CA GLN A 115 -3.76 5.52 -1.70
C GLN A 115 -4.45 6.73 -2.35
N GLY A 116 -4.01 7.92 -1.94
CA GLY A 116 -4.46 9.21 -2.42
C GLY A 116 -3.31 10.02 -3.01
N ASP A 117 -3.66 11.09 -3.73
CA ASP A 117 -2.73 11.92 -4.50
C ASP A 117 -2.39 13.25 -3.77
N ASP A 118 -2.76 13.39 -2.49
CA ASP A 118 -2.56 14.57 -1.65
C ASP A 118 -2.20 14.18 -0.20
N PRO A 119 -1.56 15.06 0.60
CA PRO A 119 -1.42 14.85 2.04
C PRO A 119 -2.76 15.06 2.76
N CYS A 120 -2.95 14.40 3.92
CA CYS A 120 -4.20 14.44 4.69
C CYS A 120 -5.44 14.16 3.83
N CYS A 121 -5.31 13.20 2.92
CA CYS A 121 -6.33 12.81 1.95
C CYS A 121 -7.66 12.52 2.64
N THR A 122 -8.72 13.08 2.07
CA THR A 122 -10.09 12.63 2.29
C THR A 122 -10.63 11.90 1.07
N GLU A 123 -9.94 11.94 -0.07
CA GLU A 123 -10.30 11.23 -1.30
C GLU A 123 -9.19 10.27 -1.73
N PHE A 124 -9.53 8.99 -1.90
CA PHE A 124 -8.59 7.92 -2.25
C PHE A 124 -9.04 7.25 -3.54
N SER A 125 -8.29 7.48 -4.62
CA SER A 125 -8.60 6.95 -5.96
C SER A 125 -8.16 5.49 -6.14
N ILE A 126 -7.28 5.02 -5.26
CA ILE A 126 -6.79 3.65 -5.22
C ILE A 126 -7.24 3.05 -3.90
N TRP A 127 -7.96 1.94 -3.96
CA TRP A 127 -8.37 1.20 -2.78
C TRP A 127 -8.68 -0.26 -3.11
N PHE A 128 -8.11 -1.16 -2.33
CA PHE A 128 -8.27 -2.60 -2.50
C PHE A 128 -7.93 -3.34 -1.21
N ARG A 129 -8.24 -4.63 -1.18
CA ARG A 129 -7.84 -5.52 -0.09
C ARG A 129 -7.12 -6.73 -0.62
N VAL A 130 -6.27 -7.30 0.22
CA VAL A 130 -5.52 -8.53 -0.05
C VAL A 130 -5.67 -9.47 1.13
N GLN A 131 -5.50 -10.76 0.89
CA GLN A 131 -5.45 -11.71 2.00
C GLN A 131 -4.25 -11.39 2.90
N LYS A 132 -4.45 -11.37 4.21
CA LYS A 132 -3.41 -11.03 5.19
C LYS A 132 -2.20 -11.95 5.08
N GLU A 133 -2.43 -13.26 4.97
CA GLU A 133 -1.36 -14.25 4.77
C GLU A 133 -0.51 -13.93 3.53
N LYS A 134 -1.17 -13.57 2.41
CA LYS A 134 -0.49 -13.22 1.17
C LYS A 134 0.33 -11.93 1.30
N TYR A 135 -0.21 -10.91 1.97
CA TYR A 135 0.50 -9.66 2.26
C TYR A 135 1.78 -9.92 3.05
N LEU A 136 1.67 -10.67 4.16
CA LEU A 136 2.79 -11.01 5.02
C LEU A 136 3.83 -11.86 4.27
N ALA A 137 3.40 -12.86 3.50
CA ALA A 137 4.30 -13.72 2.74
C ALA A 137 5.12 -12.96 1.69
N GLU A 138 4.56 -11.94 1.03
CA GLU A 138 5.33 -11.12 0.08
C GLU A 138 6.36 -10.23 0.78
N TRP A 139 6.04 -9.69 1.97
CA TRP A 139 7.02 -8.97 2.80
C TRP A 139 8.12 -9.89 3.32
N GLU A 140 7.79 -11.07 3.82
CA GLU A 140 8.78 -12.05 4.29
C GLU A 140 9.76 -12.46 3.18
N LYS A 141 9.27 -12.68 1.96
CA LYS A 141 10.14 -12.92 0.79
C LYS A 141 11.10 -11.78 0.55
N LEU A 142 10.63 -10.53 0.69
CA LEU A 142 11.43 -9.35 0.49
C LEU A 142 12.50 -9.20 1.58
N LEU A 143 12.12 -9.33 2.85
CA LEU A 143 13.05 -9.30 3.99
C LEU A 143 14.12 -10.39 3.86
N THR A 144 13.72 -11.63 3.56
CA THR A 144 14.64 -12.76 3.35
C THR A 144 15.62 -12.53 2.20
N LYS A 145 15.25 -11.73 1.20
CA LYS A 145 16.12 -11.43 0.06
C LYS A 145 17.24 -10.44 0.41
N PHE A 146 17.02 -9.57 1.41
CA PHE A 146 17.93 -8.48 1.76
C PHE A 146 18.61 -8.63 3.13
N HIS A 147 18.24 -9.65 3.91
CA HIS A 147 18.95 -10.12 5.10
C HIS A 147 19.97 -11.20 4.74
#